data_AF-A0A645BFI3-F1
#
_entry.id   AF-A0A645BFI3-F1
#
_cell.length_a   1.000
_cell.length_b   1.000
_cell.length_c   1.000
_cell.angle_alpha   90.00
_cell.angle_beta   90.00
_cell.angle_gamma   90.00
#
_symmetry.space_group_name_H-M   'P 1'
#
loop_
_entity.id
_entity.type
_entity.pdbx_description
1 polymer ?
#
loop_
_entity_poly.entity_id
_entity_poly.type
_entity_poly.pdbx_seq_one_letter_code
_entity_poly.pdbx_strand_id
1 'polypeptide(L)' 'MSVFGIGMQMEQSSIDFYEKAKEKVQSQASKDLFDILSGWERVHLLQFSEQYGILKEDWWAEQGFAPF' A
#
# COMPACT_ATOMS: atom_id res chain seq x y z
N MET A 1 -13.55 4.16 6.14
CA MET A 1 -12.99 2.83 5.82
C MET A 1 -12.82 2.59 4.32
N SER A 2 -13.78 2.91 3.44
CA SER A 2 -13.66 2.69 1.99
C SER A 2 -12.49 3.41 1.31
N VAL A 3 -12.16 4.64 1.75
CA VAL A 3 -11.02 5.42 1.21
C VAL A 3 -9.68 4.72 1.43
N PHE A 4 -9.48 4.10 2.60
CA PHE A 4 -8.27 3.31 2.87
C PHE A 4 -8.21 2.07 1.99
N GLY A 5 -9.33 1.37 1.79
CA GLY A 5 -9.41 0.23 0.87
C GLY A 5 -9.01 0.61 -0.56
N ILE A 6 -9.52 1.73 -1.06
CA ILE A 6 -9.16 2.27 -2.39
C ILE A 6 -7.68 2.64 -2.43
N GLY A 7 -7.17 3.35 -1.41
CA GLY A 7 -5.76 3.71 -1.32
C GLY A 7 -4.84 2.49 -1.36
N MET A 8 -5.10 1.49 -0.52
CA MET A 8 -4.32 0.23 -0.52
C MET A 8 -4.36 -0.48 -1.89
N GLN A 9 -5.52 -0.51 -2.55
CA GLN A 9 -5.62 -1.11 -3.88
C GLN A 9 -4.83 -0.31 -4.95
N MET A 10 -4.83 1.02 -4.85
CA MET A 10 -4.04 1.89 -5.72
C MET A 10 -2.54 1.66 -5.53
N GLU A 11 -2.07 1.58 -4.28
CA GLU A 11 -0.65 1.33 -4.01
C GLU A 11 -0.21 -0.04 -4.50
N GLN A 12 -1.01 -1.09 -4.26
CA GLN A 12 -0.72 -2.43 -4.76
C GLN A 12 -0.68 -2.46 -6.30
N SER A 13 -1.60 -1.75 -6.96
CA SER A 13 -1.59 -1.67 -8.44
C SER A 13 -0.35 -0.95 -8.97
N SER A 14 0.12 0.08 -8.27
CA SER A 14 1.32 0.84 -8.64
C SER A 14 2.60 0.02 -8.45
N ILE A 15 2.69 -0.74 -7.36
CA ILE A 15 3.75 -1.74 -7.13
C ILE A 15 3.83 -2.72 -8.30
N ASP A 16 2.72 -3.38 -8.62
CA ASP A 16 2.65 -4.38 -9.70
C ASP A 16 3.04 -3.76 -11.05
N PHE A 17 2.65 -2.51 -11.28
CA PHE A 17 3.01 -1.77 -12.49
C PHE A 17 4.51 -1.53 -12.57
N TYR A 18 5.14 -1.01 -11.51
CA TYR A 18 6.57 -0.70 -11.52
C TYR A 18 7.44 -1.96 -11.62
N GLU A 19 7.06 -3.06 -10.96
CA GLU A 19 7.73 -4.35 -11.10
C GLU A 19 7.70 -4.84 -12.56
N LYS A 20 6.52 -4.83 -13.20
CA LYS A 20 6.37 -5.21 -14.61
C LYS A 20 7.06 -4.25 -15.57
N ALA A 21 7.14 -2.97 -15.24
CA ALA A 21 7.84 -1.97 -16.05
C ALA A 21 9.35 -2.17 -16.01
N LYS A 22 9.90 -2.51 -14.83
CA LYS A 22 11.31 -2.84 -14.62
C LYS A 22 11.78 -3.99 -15.50
N GLU A 23 10.95 -5.02 -15.68
CA GLU A 23 11.26 -6.18 -16.53
C GLU A 23 11.39 -5.82 -18.03
N LYS A 24 10.72 -4.74 -18.46
CA LYS A 24 10.65 -4.34 -19.88
C LYS A 24 11.78 -3.39 -20.30
N VAL A 25 12.44 -2.75 -19.35
CA VAL A 25 13.50 -1.78 -19.64
C VAL A 25 14.89 -2.42 -19.62
N GLN A 26 15.75 -1.99 -20.54
CA GLN A 26 17.13 -2.48 -20.62
C GLN A 26 18.12 -1.62 -19.83
N SER A 27 17.83 -0.32 -19.71
CA SER A 27 18.68 0.64 -18.99
C SER A 27 18.71 0.34 -17.49
N GLN A 28 19.92 0.23 -16.93
CA GLN A 28 20.10 0.04 -15.48
C GLN A 28 19.50 1.20 -14.69
N ALA A 29 19.70 2.44 -15.14
CA ALA A 29 19.16 3.63 -14.46
C ALA A 29 17.62 3.60 -14.39
N SER A 30 16.95 3.07 -15.43
CA SER A 30 15.49 2.92 -15.43
C SER A 30 15.05 1.81 -14.47
N LYS A 31 15.81 0.72 -14.35
CA LYS A 31 15.53 -0.35 -13.39
C LYS A 31 15.65 0.15 -11.95
N ASP A 32 16.71 0.91 -11.67
CA ASP A 32 16.95 1.49 -10.34
C ASP A 32 15.85 2.49 -9.99
N LEU A 33 15.38 3.29 -10.96
CA LEU A 33 14.23 4.17 -10.75
C LEU A 33 12.96 3.41 -10.38
N PHE A 34 12.62 2.34 -11.10
CA PHE A 34 11.44 1.54 -10.76
C PHE A 34 11.54 0.83 -9.41
N ASP A 35 12.75 0.44 -9.00
CA ASP A 35 12.99 -0.07 -7.64
C ASP A 35 12.70 0.99 -6.57
N ILE A 36 13.17 2.22 -6.77
CA ILE A 36 12.88 3.33 -5.85
C ILE A 36 11.38 3.59 -5.77
N LEU A 37 10.70 3.71 -6.92
CA LEU A 37 9.27 4.00 -6.99
C LEU A 37 8.44 2.89 -6.33
N SER A 38 8.70 1.62 -6.68
CA SER A 38 8.01 0.48 -6.03
C SER A 38 8.29 0.40 -4.52
N GLY A 39 9.49 0.80 -4.08
CA GLY A 39 9.83 0.92 -2.67
C GLY A 39 8.97 1.96 -1.93
N TRP A 40 8.72 3.12 -2.54
CA TRP A 40 7.86 4.15 -1.96
C TRP A 40 6.42 3.68 -1.81
N GLU A 41 5.86 3.05 -2.85
CA GLU A 41 4.46 2.58 -2.77
C GLU A 41 4.28 1.46 -1.74
N ARG A 42 5.31 0.64 -1.46
CA ARG A 42 5.27 -0.32 -0.34
C ARG A 42 5.17 0.37 1.01
N VAL A 43 5.91 1.47 1.20
CA VAL A 43 5.83 2.26 2.42
C VAL A 43 4.44 2.89 2.56
N HIS A 44 3.89 3.44 1.48
CA HIS A 44 2.52 3.98 1.46
C HIS A 44 1.48 2.90 1.78
N LEU A 45 1.58 1.72 1.17
CA LEU A 45 0.67 0.60 1.43
C LEU A 45 0.69 0.17 2.90
N LEU A 46 1.89 0.11 3.51
CA LEU A 46 2.05 -0.19 4.93
C LEU A 46 1.37 0.86 5.81
N GLN A 47 1.60 2.14 5.52
CA GLN A 47 0.99 3.25 6.25
C GLN A 47 -0.54 3.21 6.15
N PHE A 48 -1.10 3.01 4.96
CA PHE A 48 -2.56 2.87 4.81
C PHE A 48 -3.12 1.68 5.56
N SER A 49 -2.41 0.55 5.56
CA SER A 49 -2.82 -0.66 6.26
C SER A 49 -2.83 -0.48 7.78
N GLU A 50 -1.82 0.20 8.33
CA GLU A 50 -1.73 0.52 9.76
C GLU A 50 -2.86 1.46 10.19
N GLN A 51 -3.08 2.55 9.46
CA GLN A 51 -4.15 3.50 9.75
C GLN A 51 -5.53 2.87 9.64
N TYR A 52 -5.73 1.97 8.68
CA TYR A 52 -6.96 1.20 8.56
C TYR A 52 -7.17 0.26 9.76
N GLY A 53 -6.10 -0.37 10.24
CA GLY A 53 -6.11 -1.22 11.44
C GLY A 53 -6.57 -0.45 12.67
N ILE A 54 -5.95 0.70 12.94
CA ILE A 54 -6.29 1.58 14.08
C ILE A 54 -7.77 1.99 14.00
N LEU A 55 -8.23 2.49 12.86
CA LEU A 55 -9.62 2.94 12.70
C LEU A 55 -10.64 1.81 12.91
N LYS A 56 -10.29 0.58 12.50
CA LYS A 56 -11.14 -0.59 12.69
C LYS A 56 -11.22 -0.97 14.17
N GLU A 57 -10.10 -0.93 14.90
CA GLU A 57 -10.05 -1.19 16.34
C GLU A 57 -10.84 -0.14 17.12
N ASP A 58 -10.66 1.14 16.81
CA ASP A 58 -11.43 2.24 17.41
C ASP A 58 -12.94 2.03 17.17
N TRP A 59 -13.33 1.69 15.94
CA TRP A 59 -14.73 1.41 15.61
C TRP A 59 -15.30 0.22 16.40
N TRP A 60 -14.52 -0.86 16.58
CA TRP A 60 -14.95 -2.00 17.41
C TRP A 60 -15.09 -1.64 18.89
N ALA A 61 -14.16 -0.84 19.42
CA ALA A 61 -14.21 -0.36 20.80
C ALA A 61 -15.43 0.52 21.07
N GLU A 62 -15.75 1.45 20.15
CA GLU A 62 -16.91 2.35 20.26
C GLU A 62 -18.26 1.60 20.23
N GLN A 63 -18.34 0.49 19.49
CA GLN A 63 -19.57 -0.30 19.38
C GLN A 63 -19.77 -1.30 20.53
N GLY A 64 -18.88 -1.33 21.53
CA GLY A 64 -18.96 -2.26 22.66
C GLY A 64 -18.71 -3.73 22.29
N PHE A 65 -18.29 -4.00 21.06
CA PHE A 65 -17.81 -5.30 20.61
C PHE A 65 -16.28 -5.31 20.69
N ALA A 66 -15.75 -5.32 21.91
CA ALA A 66 -14.38 -5.76 22.10
C ALA A 66 -14.40 -7.30 22.07
N PRO A 67 -13.77 -7.98 21.10
CA PRO A 67 -13.64 -9.43 21.12
C PRO A 67 -12.52 -9.77 22.11
N PHE A 68 -12.82 -9.68 23.40
CA PHE A 68 -12.06 -10.38 24.44
C PHE A 68 -12.89 -11.55 24.98
#